data_AF-A0A1E1MSR8-F1
#
_entry.id   AF-A0A1E1MSR8-F1
#
_cell.length_a   1.000
_cell.length_b   1.000
_cell.length_c   1.000
_cell.angle_alpha   90.00
_cell.angle_beta   90.00
_cell.angle_gamma   90.00
#
_symmetry.space_group_name_H-M   'P 1'
#
loop_
_entity.id
_entity.type
_entity.pdbx_description
1 polymer ?
#
loop_
_entity_poly.entity_id
_entity_poly.type
_entity_poly.pdbx_seq_one_letter_code
_entity_poly.pdbx_strand_id
1 'polypeptide(L)' 'MAQNFSKHCTRVSFRFPRLYASCRDFQNKLQSSSFDLSLALANVGGQLQFRPLE' A
#
# COMPACT_ATOMS: atom_id res chain seq x y z
N MET A 1 3.89 5.35 13.59
CA MET A 1 4.98 5.70 12.64
C MET A 1 4.65 5.11 11.28
N ALA A 2 4.59 5.92 10.23
CA ALA A 2 4.41 5.43 8.86
C ALA A 2 5.67 4.66 8.44
N GLN A 3 5.54 3.36 8.17
CA GLN A 3 6.66 2.55 7.68
C GLN A 3 6.78 2.67 6.17
N ASN A 4 8.02 2.77 5.67
CA ASN A 4 8.27 2.87 4.24
C ASN A 4 8.28 1.47 3.60
N PHE A 5 7.12 0.99 3.17
CA PHE A 5 6.98 -0.33 2.53
C PHE A 5 7.88 -0.48 1.29
N SER A 6 8.20 0.62 0.58
CA SER A 6 9.05 0.58 -0.61
C SER A 6 10.48 0.11 -0.33
N LYS A 7 10.95 0.13 0.92
CA LYS A 7 12.26 -0.45 1.31
C LYS A 7 12.26 -1.97 1.37
N HIS A 8 11.09 -2.59 1.57
CA HIS A 8 10.95 -4.03 1.82
C HIS A 8 10.14 -4.74 0.73
N CYS A 9 9.59 -3.99 -0.21
CA CYS A 9 8.76 -4.49 -1.29
C CYS A 9 9.34 -4.10 -2.66
N THR A 10 9.17 -5.00 -3.62
CA THR A 10 9.60 -4.83 -5.02
C THR A 10 8.41 -5.07 -5.95
N ARG A 11 8.58 -4.82 -7.26
CA ARG A 11 7.52 -5.04 -8.27
C ARG A 11 6.21 -4.34 -7.92
N VAL A 12 6.30 -3.12 -7.40
CA VAL A 12 5.12 -2.32 -7.06
C VAL A 12 4.38 -1.98 -8.35
N SER A 13 3.10 -2.34 -8.41
CA SER A 13 2.21 -1.97 -9.50
C SER A 13 0.87 -1.52 -8.96
N PHE A 14 0.24 -0.58 -9.66
CA PHE A 14 -1.03 -0.01 -9.27
C PHE A 14 -2.10 -0.36 -10.32
N ARG A 15 -3.22 -0.92 -9.86
CA ARG A 15 -4.44 -1.08 -10.66
C ARG A 15 -5.60 -0.67 -9.77
N PHE A 16 -6.16 0.50 -10.02
CA PHE A 16 -7.16 1.13 -9.16
C PHE A 16 -8.26 0.13 -8.71
N PRO A 17 -8.62 0.09 -7.42
CA PRO A 17 -8.08 0.87 -6.30
C PRO A 17 -6.89 0.19 -5.57
N ARG A 18 -6.31 -0.87 -6.13
CA ARG A 18 -5.38 -1.76 -5.42
C ARG A 18 -3.92 -1.57 -5.82
N LEU A 19 -3.05 -1.52 -4.82
CA LEU A 19 -1.61 -1.70 -4.96
C LEU A 19 -1.25 -3.17 -4.87
N TYR A 20 -0.33 -3.62 -5.71
CA TYR A 20 0.25 -4.95 -5.70
C TYR A 20 1.76 -4.82 -5.56
N ALA A 21 2.37 -5.65 -4.73
CA ALA A 21 3.81 -5.67 -4.54
C ALA A 21 4.30 -7.05 -4.12
N SER A 22 5.58 -7.32 -4.28
CA SER A 22 6.25 -8.48 -3.68
C SER A 22 7.06 -8.02 -2.47
N CYS A 23 6.60 -8.33 -1.26
CA CYS A 23 7.19 -7.86 0.00
C CYS A 23 7.92 -8.98 0.72
N ARG A 24 9.02 -8.65 1.42
CA ARG A 24 9.71 -9.61 2.27
C ARG A 24 8.92 -9.85 3.57
N ASP A 25 8.67 -11.11 3.88
CA ASP A 25 8.10 -11.54 5.17
C ASP A 25 9.17 -11.60 6.28
N PHE A 26 8.78 -12.02 7.48
CA PHE A 26 9.68 -12.15 8.63
C PHE A 26 10.76 -13.23 8.45
N GLN A 27 10.60 -14.13 7.48
CA GLN A 27 11.60 -15.12 7.08
C GLN A 27 12.47 -14.62 5.92
N ASN A 28 12.37 -13.33 5.56
CA ASN A 28 13.07 -12.70 4.45
C ASN A 28 12.70 -13.28 3.07
N LYS A 29 11.54 -13.98 2.95
CA LYS A 29 11.03 -14.50 1.68
C LYS A 29 10.13 -13.49 1.00
N LEU A 30 10.22 -13.39 -0.33
CA LEU A 30 9.33 -12.52 -1.11
C LEU A 30 7.95 -13.18 -1.25
N GLN A 31 6.92 -12.49 -0.77
CA GLN A 31 5.52 -12.86 -0.89
C GLN A 31 4.76 -11.84 -1.73
N SER A 32 3.83 -12.31 -2.55
CA SER A 32 2.93 -11.42 -3.27
C SER A 32 1.88 -10.88 -2.32
N SER A 33 1.81 -9.55 -2.20
CA SER A 33 0.92 -8.83 -1.32
C SER A 33 0.12 -7.80 -2.10
N SER A 34 -1.07 -7.48 -1.62
CA SER A 34 -1.88 -6.41 -2.20
C SER A 34 -2.62 -5.63 -1.13
N PHE A 35 -2.87 -4.35 -1.41
CA PHE A 35 -3.54 -3.45 -0.48
C PHE A 35 -4.55 -2.59 -1.24
N ASP A 36 -5.77 -2.52 -0.73
CA ASP A 36 -6.83 -1.68 -1.29
C ASP A 36 -6.68 -0.25 -0.76
N LEU A 37 -6.28 0.68 -1.63
CA LEU A 37 -6.08 2.08 -1.24
C LEU A 37 -7.38 2.76 -0.83
N SER A 38 -8.56 2.27 -1.26
CA SER A 38 -9.84 2.88 -0.89
C SER A 38 -10.14 2.79 0.61
N LEU A 39 -9.49 1.86 1.32
CA LEU A 39 -9.58 1.70 2.78
C LEU A 39 -8.80 2.76 3.55
N ALA A 40 -7.77 3.35 2.94
CA ALA A 40 -6.88 4.30 3.61
C ALA A 40 -6.89 5.70 2.98
N LEU A 41 -7.30 5.83 1.72
CA LEU A 41 -7.33 7.08 0.98
C LEU A 41 -8.76 7.40 0.54
N ALA A 42 -9.05 8.69 0.48
CA ALA A 42 -10.28 9.25 -0.06
C ALA A 42 -9.96 10.45 -0.95
N ASN A 43 -10.85 10.73 -1.89
CA ASN A 43 -10.83 11.98 -2.64
C ASN A 43 -11.64 13.03 -1.87
N VAL A 44 -10.95 14.06 -1.35
CA VAL A 44 -11.57 15.18 -0.64
C VAL A 44 -11.26 16.44 -1.44
N GLY A 45 -12.26 16.98 -2.14
CA GLY A 45 -12.10 18.21 -2.93
C GLY A 45 -11.13 18.10 -4.11
N GLY A 46 -11.04 16.92 -4.75
CA GLY A 46 -10.11 16.69 -5.87
C GLY A 46 -8.70 16.30 -5.43
N GLN A 47 -8.46 16.14 -4.13
CA GLN A 47 -7.17 15.77 -3.57
C GLN A 47 -7.24 14.41 -2.87
N LEU A 48 -6.23 13.57 -3.08
CA LEU A 48 -6.06 12.34 -2.33
C LEU A 48 -5.62 12.66 -0.90
N GLN A 49 -6.43 12.28 0.08
CA GLN A 49 -6.16 12.45 1.50
C GLN A 49 -6.27 11.11 2.22
N PHE A 50 -5.51 10.95 3.31
CA PHE A 50 -5.69 9.81 4.21
C PHE A 50 -7.03 9.90 4.92
N ARG A 51 -7.70 8.76 5.05
CA ARG A 51 -8.85 8.64 5.95
C ARG A 51 -8.37 8.78 7.40
N PRO A 52 -9.18 9.36 8.29
CA PRO A 52 -8.95 9.23 9.73
C PRO A 52 -8.89 7.75 10.08
N LEU A 53 -7.87 7.34 10.84
CA LEU A 53 -7.85 6.01 11.46
C LEU A 53 -8.86 6.05 12.62
N GLU A 54 -9.96 5.31 12.51
CA GLU A 54 -10.87 5.05 13.62
C GLU A 54 -10.24 4.12 14.67
#